data_AF-A0A3P1XZU6-F1
#
_entry.id   AF-A0A3P1XZU6-F1
#
_cell.length_a   1.000
_cell.length_b   1.000
_cell.length_c   1.000
_cell.angle_alpha   90.00
_cell.angle_beta   90.00
_cell.angle_gamma   90.00
#
_symmetry.space_group_name_H-M   'P 1'
#
loop_
_entity.id
_entity.type
_entity.pdbx_description
1 polymer ?
#
loop_
_entity_poly.entity_id
_entity_poly.type
_entity_poly.pdbx_seq_one_letter_code
_entity_poly.pdbx_strand_id
1 'polypeptide(L)'
;PLIASLDDELASYLGAEVMEKRYQSHYITRWNQEYQKLLGISTEEELRRVVLTNTPFLHARADQVLKGWKKIPRGISLTFSLFAEIAGRDRETIDSAWNRIFYSQLREKKHRFYRDIDVIRALKKQHAVCGYSWTRDDITVRIYRPDDYGYGAWRVLLVLDESVITQTWNIPFPELDGRRFTTDPGYDALISTAPDSWDKAFRFVDGVCELHLYTNGVEEDHNPTPLGDVAQALINVVEENLL
;
A
#
# COMPACT_ATOMS: atom_id res chain seq x y z
N PRO A 1 -26.84 -6.27 15.10
CA PRO A 1 -26.90 -4.87 15.57
C PRO A 1 -25.62 -4.09 15.24
N LEU A 2 -24.44 -4.55 15.70
CA LEU A 2 -23.16 -3.85 15.49
C LEU A 2 -22.77 -3.71 14.01
N ILE A 3 -22.69 -4.83 13.28
CA ILE A 3 -22.30 -4.85 11.86
C ILE A 3 -23.21 -3.98 10.99
N ALA A 4 -24.52 -4.00 11.25
CA ALA A 4 -25.47 -3.17 10.51
C ALA A 4 -25.18 -1.67 10.72
N SER A 5 -24.93 -1.26 11.97
CA SER A 5 -24.59 0.13 12.28
C SER A 5 -23.28 0.57 11.61
N LEU A 6 -22.28 -0.30 11.53
CA LEU A 6 -21.00 -0.01 10.87
C LEU A 6 -21.16 0.03 9.34
N ASP A 7 -22.03 -0.81 8.76
CA ASP A 7 -22.35 -0.73 7.34
C ASP A 7 -23.05 0.60 7.01
N ASP A 8 -23.98 1.05 7.86
CA ASP A 8 -24.69 2.33 7.70
C ASP A 8 -23.72 3.53 7.81
N GLU A 9 -22.78 3.47 8.75
CA GLU A 9 -21.69 4.45 8.87
C GLU A 9 -20.84 4.50 7.60
N LEU A 10 -20.37 3.35 7.11
CA LEU A 10 -19.57 3.24 5.89
C LEU A 10 -20.33 3.74 4.66
N ALA A 11 -21.63 3.45 4.56
CA ALA A 11 -22.48 3.96 3.50
C ALA A 11 -22.57 5.49 3.56
N SER A 12 -22.77 6.05 4.75
CA SER A 12 -22.80 7.50 4.94
C SER A 12 -21.47 8.15 4.58
N TYR A 13 -20.35 7.56 4.98
CA TYR A 13 -19.00 8.02 4.67
C TYR A 13 -18.74 8.06 3.16
N LEU A 14 -19.17 7.03 2.43
CA LEU A 14 -18.97 6.92 0.98
C LEU A 14 -20.01 7.68 0.13
N GLY A 15 -21.06 8.24 0.75
CA GLY A 15 -22.22 8.77 0.02
C GLY A 15 -22.99 7.69 -0.76
N ALA A 16 -23.05 6.48 -0.20
CA ALA A 16 -23.65 5.29 -0.78
C ALA A 16 -24.85 4.80 0.04
N GLU A 17 -25.57 3.80 -0.48
CA GLU A 17 -26.66 3.12 0.24
C GLU A 17 -26.31 1.67 0.58
N VAL A 18 -26.75 1.18 1.73
CA VAL A 18 -26.65 -0.26 2.06
C VAL A 18 -27.71 -1.04 1.28
N MET A 19 -27.31 -2.13 0.63
CA MET A 19 -28.24 -2.97 -0.13
C MET A 19 -29.29 -3.65 0.78
N GLU A 20 -30.58 -3.50 0.43
CA GLU A 20 -31.70 -4.09 1.20
C GLU A 20 -31.71 -5.64 1.19
N LYS A 21 -31.40 -6.25 0.04
CA LYS A 21 -31.32 -7.71 -0.07
C LYS A 21 -29.97 -8.20 0.46
N ARG A 22 -29.99 -9.24 1.30
CA ARG A 22 -28.78 -10.02 1.63
C ARG A 22 -28.18 -10.54 0.33
N TYR A 23 -27.11 -9.91 -0.14
CA TYR A 23 -26.15 -10.62 -0.97
C TYR A 23 -25.46 -11.61 -0.03
N GLN A 24 -26.09 -12.77 0.19
CA GLN A 24 -25.37 -13.94 0.71
C GLN A 24 -24.45 -14.37 -0.42
N SER A 25 -23.32 -13.68 -0.55
CA SER A 25 -22.22 -14.23 -1.33
C SER A 25 -21.93 -15.58 -0.68
N HIS A 26 -22.24 -16.68 -1.37
CA HIS A 26 -22.00 -18.05 -0.90
C HIS A 26 -20.53 -18.28 -0.48
N TYR A 27 -19.65 -17.35 -0.87
CA TYR A 27 -18.26 -17.22 -0.47
C TYR A 27 -18.06 -16.79 0.99
N ILE A 28 -18.96 -15.99 1.58
CA ILE A 28 -18.84 -15.46 2.94
C ILE A 28 -18.78 -16.59 3.97
N THR A 29 -19.57 -17.67 3.84
CA THR A 29 -19.60 -18.75 4.84
C THR A 29 -18.31 -19.58 4.85
N ARG A 30 -17.77 -19.92 3.68
CA ARG A 30 -16.49 -20.65 3.58
C ARG A 30 -15.31 -19.79 4.00
N TRP A 31 -15.28 -18.53 3.56
CA TRP A 31 -14.19 -17.62 3.92
C TRP A 31 -14.21 -17.26 5.40
N ASN A 32 -15.37 -17.10 6.02
CA ASN A 32 -15.47 -16.88 7.46
C ASN A 32 -14.82 -18.00 8.27
N GLN A 33 -14.90 -19.26 7.83
CA GLN A 33 -14.21 -20.37 8.50
C GLN A 33 -12.69 -20.27 8.34
N GLU A 34 -12.19 -19.88 7.17
CA GLU A 34 -10.76 -19.69 6.95
C GLU A 34 -10.21 -18.47 7.70
N TYR A 35 -10.97 -17.36 7.79
CA TYR A 35 -10.65 -16.24 8.68
C TYR A 35 -10.59 -16.67 10.14
N GLN A 36 -11.60 -17.42 10.60
CA GLN A 36 -11.65 -17.91 11.98
C GLN A 36 -10.44 -18.79 12.32
N LYS A 37 -10.09 -19.74 11.45
CA LYS A 37 -8.90 -20.58 11.63
C LYS A 37 -7.61 -19.77 11.62
N LEU A 38 -7.46 -18.86 10.66
CA LEU A 38 -6.23 -18.09 10.48
C LEU A 38 -6.01 -17.09 11.63
N LEU A 39 -7.08 -16.48 12.13
CA LEU A 39 -7.04 -15.46 13.17
C LEU A 39 -7.27 -16.01 14.59
N GLY A 40 -7.52 -17.31 14.72
CA GLY A 40 -7.80 -17.97 16.00
C GLY A 40 -9.10 -17.51 16.66
N ILE A 41 -10.13 -17.19 15.86
CA ILE A 41 -11.42 -16.72 16.37
C ILE A 41 -12.33 -17.94 16.56
N SER A 42 -12.67 -18.24 17.82
CA SER A 42 -13.47 -19.40 18.20
C SER A 42 -14.83 -19.04 18.82
N THR A 43 -15.00 -17.80 19.29
CA THR A 43 -16.20 -17.32 19.97
C THR A 43 -16.79 -16.05 19.32
N GLU A 44 -18.06 -15.77 19.62
CA GLU A 44 -18.72 -14.54 19.16
C GLU A 44 -18.12 -13.30 19.83
N GLU A 45 -17.69 -13.42 21.09
CA GLU A 45 -17.01 -12.37 21.85
C GLU A 45 -15.66 -11.99 21.23
N GLU A 46 -14.86 -12.97 20.78
CA GLU A 46 -13.61 -12.74 20.06
C GLU A 46 -13.87 -12.05 18.73
N LEU A 47 -14.87 -12.51 17.98
CA LEU A 47 -15.25 -11.87 16.72
C LEU A 47 -15.67 -10.41 16.93
N ARG A 48 -16.49 -10.16 17.96
CA ARG A 48 -16.92 -8.80 18.32
C ARG A 48 -15.73 -7.93 18.73
N ARG A 49 -14.77 -8.48 19.47
CA ARG A 49 -13.53 -7.78 19.82
C ARG A 49 -12.74 -7.40 18.58
N VAL A 50 -12.54 -8.33 17.64
CA VAL A 50 -11.85 -8.06 16.37
C VAL A 50 -12.51 -6.92 15.60
N VAL A 51 -13.84 -6.93 15.50
CA VAL A 51 -14.60 -5.87 14.82
C VAL A 51 -14.37 -4.51 15.49
N LEU A 52 -14.52 -4.43 16.82
CA LEU A 52 -14.35 -3.19 17.57
C LEU A 52 -12.91 -2.66 17.48
N THR A 53 -11.92 -3.53 17.69
CA THR A 53 -10.49 -3.17 17.61
C THR A 53 -10.12 -2.59 16.23
N ASN A 54 -10.74 -3.10 15.16
CA ASN A 54 -10.42 -2.70 13.80
C ASN A 54 -11.38 -1.66 13.20
N THR A 55 -12.33 -1.15 13.97
CA THR A 55 -13.27 -0.09 13.53
C THR A 55 -12.54 1.16 12.99
N PRO A 56 -11.44 1.65 13.59
CA PRO A 56 -10.73 2.83 13.08
C PRO A 56 -10.16 2.68 11.66
N PHE A 57 -10.00 1.44 11.16
CA PHE A 57 -9.39 1.17 9.86
C PHE A 57 -10.42 0.94 8.74
N LEU A 58 -11.71 1.03 9.06
CA LEU A 58 -12.79 0.71 8.11
C LEU A 58 -12.87 1.72 6.97
N HIS A 59 -12.67 3.02 7.21
CA HIS A 59 -12.65 4.04 6.16
C HIS A 59 -11.51 3.81 5.17
N ALA A 60 -10.29 3.57 5.67
CA ALA A 60 -9.15 3.26 4.81
C ALA A 60 -9.43 2.03 3.93
N ARG A 61 -10.09 1.00 4.48
CA ARG A 61 -10.47 -0.18 3.68
C ARG A 61 -11.61 0.11 2.69
N ALA A 62 -12.55 0.97 3.06
CA ALA A 62 -13.62 1.41 2.18
C ALA A 62 -13.09 2.17 0.96
N ASP A 63 -12.12 3.07 1.15
CA ASP A 63 -11.46 3.79 0.06
C ASP A 63 -10.72 2.84 -0.90
N GLN A 64 -10.07 1.80 -0.38
CA GLN A 64 -9.34 0.82 -1.19
C GLN A 64 -10.25 0.02 -2.13
N VAL A 65 -11.50 -0.25 -1.75
CA VAL A 65 -12.34 -1.27 -2.42
C VAL A 65 -13.65 -0.72 -2.97
N LEU A 66 -14.24 0.29 -2.33
CA LEU A 66 -15.60 0.76 -2.57
C LEU A 66 -15.66 2.20 -3.09
N LYS A 67 -14.53 2.87 -3.32
CA LYS A 67 -14.52 4.23 -3.88
C LYS A 67 -15.32 4.28 -5.18
N GLY A 68 -16.31 5.17 -5.24
CA GLY A 68 -17.22 5.33 -6.39
C GLY A 68 -18.41 4.36 -6.44
N TRP A 69 -18.57 3.47 -5.47
CA TRP A 69 -19.73 2.58 -5.40
C TRP A 69 -20.95 3.33 -4.86
N LYS A 70 -22.10 3.22 -5.55
CA LYS A 70 -23.36 3.84 -5.10
C LYS A 70 -24.13 2.97 -4.10
N LYS A 71 -23.84 1.67 -4.06
CA LYS A 71 -24.49 0.71 -3.17
C LYS A 71 -23.48 -0.27 -2.61
N ILE A 72 -23.46 -0.47 -1.30
CA ILE A 72 -22.51 -1.37 -0.64
C ILE A 72 -23.18 -2.65 -0.12
N PRO A 73 -22.51 -3.81 -0.19
CA PRO A 73 -23.06 -5.06 0.34
C PRO A 73 -23.28 -5.01 1.85
N ARG A 74 -24.38 -5.59 2.32
CA ARG A 74 -24.62 -5.76 3.75
C ARG A 74 -23.64 -6.77 4.36
N GLY A 75 -23.06 -6.44 5.50
CA GLY A 75 -22.04 -7.22 6.21
C GLY A 75 -20.61 -6.91 5.78
N ILE A 76 -20.39 -5.88 4.96
CA ILE A 76 -19.06 -5.57 4.43
C ILE A 76 -18.10 -5.09 5.52
N SER A 77 -18.60 -4.37 6.53
CA SER A 77 -17.81 -3.92 7.69
C SER A 77 -17.11 -5.10 8.39
N LEU A 78 -17.77 -6.25 8.51
CA LEU A 78 -17.15 -7.46 9.07
C LEU A 78 -15.93 -7.90 8.24
N THR A 79 -16.07 -7.97 6.92
CA THR A 79 -14.97 -8.39 6.06
C THR A 79 -13.80 -7.41 6.09
N PHE A 80 -14.09 -6.11 6.26
CA PHE A 80 -13.08 -5.07 6.39
C PHE A 80 -12.36 -5.17 7.72
N SER A 81 -13.08 -5.39 8.82
CA SER A 81 -12.47 -5.65 10.12
C SER A 81 -11.55 -6.87 10.09
N LEU A 82 -11.97 -7.97 9.46
CA LEU A 82 -11.16 -9.19 9.33
C LEU A 82 -9.91 -8.96 8.47
N PHE A 83 -10.01 -8.19 7.39
CA PHE A 83 -8.85 -7.80 6.58
C PHE A 83 -7.86 -6.94 7.38
N ALA A 84 -8.37 -5.95 8.11
CA ALA A 84 -7.53 -5.11 8.96
C ALA A 84 -6.88 -5.91 10.09
N GLU A 85 -7.56 -6.93 10.63
CA GLU A 85 -6.98 -7.85 11.60
C GLU A 85 -5.81 -8.64 11.00
N ILE A 86 -5.95 -9.18 9.78
CA ILE A 86 -4.85 -9.83 9.04
C ILE A 86 -3.68 -8.88 8.86
N ALA A 87 -3.94 -7.62 8.49
CA ALA A 87 -2.88 -6.63 8.32
C ALA A 87 -2.05 -6.46 9.60
N GLY A 88 -2.65 -6.66 10.78
CA GLY A 88 -1.97 -6.61 12.07
C GLY A 88 -0.99 -7.75 12.37
N ARG A 89 -0.96 -8.81 11.56
CA ARG A 89 -0.25 -10.07 11.85
C ARG A 89 1.17 -10.11 11.26
N ASP A 90 1.89 -11.18 11.53
CA ASP A 90 3.21 -11.45 10.96
C ASP A 90 3.13 -11.81 9.45
N ARG A 91 4.30 -11.85 8.80
CA ARG A 91 4.43 -12.14 7.37
C ARG A 91 3.84 -13.50 6.98
N GLU A 92 4.08 -14.53 7.78
CA GLU A 92 3.64 -15.90 7.48
C GLU A 92 2.12 -16.00 7.50
N THR A 93 1.48 -15.35 8.48
CA THR A 93 0.01 -15.26 8.57
C THR A 93 -0.58 -14.49 7.39
N ILE A 94 0.05 -13.39 6.97
CA ILE A 94 -0.40 -12.58 5.82
C ILE A 94 -0.25 -13.35 4.50
N ASP A 95 0.86 -14.07 4.30
CA ASP A 95 1.06 -14.93 3.14
C ASP A 95 0.06 -16.09 3.12
N SER A 96 -0.26 -16.65 4.29
CA SER A 96 -1.30 -17.65 4.44
C SER A 96 -2.68 -17.11 4.11
N ALA A 97 -2.99 -15.87 4.49
CA ALA A 97 -4.22 -15.19 4.09
C ALA A 97 -4.32 -15.06 2.56
N TRP A 98 -3.25 -14.63 1.90
CA TRP A 98 -3.20 -14.55 0.44
C TRP A 98 -3.52 -15.91 -0.18
N ASN A 99 -2.77 -16.94 0.19
CA ASN A 99 -2.88 -18.26 -0.44
C ASN A 99 -4.22 -18.95 -0.16
N ARG A 100 -4.79 -18.74 1.03
CA ARG A 100 -6.02 -19.42 1.44
C ARG A 100 -7.25 -18.64 1.04
N ILE A 101 -7.30 -17.33 1.29
CA ILE A 101 -8.52 -16.50 1.25
C ILE A 101 -8.63 -15.64 -0.01
N PHE A 102 -7.53 -14.97 -0.38
CA PHE A 102 -7.55 -13.94 -1.43
C PHE A 102 -6.97 -14.40 -2.76
N TYR A 103 -6.52 -15.66 -2.82
CA TYR A 103 -5.77 -16.18 -3.95
C TYR A 103 -6.50 -15.94 -5.27
N SER A 104 -5.74 -15.42 -6.22
CA SER A 104 -6.16 -15.26 -7.60
C SER A 104 -4.99 -15.61 -8.51
N GLN A 105 -5.30 -16.17 -9.68
CA GLN A 105 -4.29 -16.42 -10.72
C GLN A 105 -3.79 -15.10 -11.34
N LEU A 106 -4.53 -14.02 -11.14
CA LEU A 106 -4.22 -12.68 -11.61
C LEU A 106 -3.13 -12.02 -10.74
N ARG A 107 -1.99 -11.70 -11.35
CA ARG A 107 -0.79 -11.17 -10.65
C ARG A 107 -1.06 -9.82 -9.99
N GLU A 108 -1.84 -8.95 -10.63
CA GLU A 108 -2.21 -7.64 -10.11
C GLU A 108 -3.07 -7.70 -8.84
N LYS A 109 -3.80 -8.80 -8.63
CA LYS A 109 -4.59 -9.01 -7.39
C LYS A 109 -3.68 -9.29 -6.19
N LYS A 110 -2.58 -10.01 -6.42
CA LYS A 110 -1.56 -10.28 -5.40
C LYS A 110 -0.88 -9.00 -4.98
N HIS A 111 -0.38 -8.23 -5.94
CA HIS A 111 0.24 -6.94 -5.65
C HIS A 111 -0.72 -5.99 -4.88
N ARG A 112 -1.97 -5.87 -5.35
CA ARG A 112 -3.00 -5.06 -4.68
C ARG A 112 -3.24 -5.52 -3.24
N PHE A 113 -3.32 -6.83 -3.00
CA PHE A 113 -3.51 -7.38 -1.65
C PHE A 113 -2.41 -6.91 -0.69
N TYR A 114 -1.13 -7.10 -1.03
CA TYR A 114 -0.03 -6.70 -0.14
C TYR A 114 0.08 -5.18 0.04
N ARG A 115 -0.17 -4.41 -1.02
CA ARG A 115 -0.21 -2.95 -0.93
C ARG A 115 -1.32 -2.47 0.02
N ASP A 116 -2.51 -3.04 -0.11
CA ASP A 116 -3.66 -2.70 0.75
C ASP A 116 -3.39 -3.10 2.22
N ILE A 117 -2.70 -4.22 2.46
CA ILE A 117 -2.22 -4.63 3.79
C ILE A 117 -1.27 -3.57 4.36
N ASP A 118 -0.31 -3.09 3.57
CA ASP A 118 0.71 -2.13 4.03
C ASP A 118 0.13 -0.76 4.40
N VAL A 119 -0.91 -0.31 3.71
CA VAL A 119 -1.65 0.91 4.09
C VAL A 119 -2.25 0.76 5.48
N ILE A 120 -2.92 -0.37 5.77
CA ILE A 120 -3.51 -0.60 7.10
C ILE A 120 -2.41 -0.79 8.16
N ARG A 121 -1.29 -1.43 7.81
CA ARG A 121 -0.14 -1.58 8.71
C ARG A 121 0.49 -0.26 9.09
N ALA A 122 0.61 0.68 8.15
CA ALA A 122 1.07 2.02 8.44
C ALA A 122 0.16 2.73 9.47
N LEU A 123 -1.17 2.64 9.30
CA LEU A 123 -2.15 3.16 10.27
C LEU A 123 -2.04 2.46 11.63
N LYS A 124 -1.64 1.19 11.66
CA LYS A 124 -1.35 0.41 12.87
C LYS A 124 0.05 0.65 13.45
N LYS A 125 0.86 1.53 12.85
CA LYS A 125 2.27 1.78 13.20
C LYS A 125 3.13 0.51 13.13
N GLN A 126 2.90 -0.33 12.12
CA GLN A 126 3.65 -1.54 11.84
C GLN A 126 4.46 -1.42 10.54
N HIS A 127 5.59 -2.13 10.46
CA HIS A 127 6.45 -2.17 9.27
C HIS A 127 5.74 -2.79 8.07
N ALA A 128 6.01 -2.28 6.87
CA ALA A 128 5.48 -2.84 5.63
C ALA A 128 5.92 -4.30 5.41
N VAL A 129 5.07 -5.03 4.69
CA VAL A 129 5.24 -6.42 4.31
C VAL A 129 5.75 -6.52 2.87
N CYS A 130 5.35 -5.61 1.99
CA CYS A 130 5.87 -5.55 0.62
C CYS A 130 7.23 -4.85 0.58
N GLY A 131 8.24 -5.56 0.10
CA GLY A 131 9.56 -4.99 -0.20
C GLY A 131 10.40 -4.65 1.02
N TYR A 132 11.42 -3.85 0.76
CA TYR A 132 12.31 -3.29 1.75
C TYR A 132 11.87 -1.83 2.02
N SER A 133 11.85 -1.42 3.28
CA SER A 133 11.40 -0.09 3.71
C SER A 133 12.50 0.59 4.51
N TRP A 134 12.79 1.85 4.15
CA TRP A 134 13.73 2.72 4.85
C TRP A 134 13.04 4.03 5.15
N THR A 135 13.21 4.53 6.37
CA THR A 135 12.59 5.77 6.83
C THR A 135 13.63 6.59 7.58
N ARG A 136 13.73 7.88 7.26
CA ARG A 136 14.54 8.87 7.96
C ARG A 136 13.90 10.26 7.79
N ASP A 137 13.84 11.03 8.87
CA ASP A 137 13.41 12.43 8.88
C ASP A 137 12.13 12.68 8.05
N ASP A 138 11.07 11.95 8.39
CA ASP A 138 9.74 12.02 7.76
C ASP A 138 9.66 11.63 6.27
N ILE A 139 10.76 11.11 5.71
CA ILE A 139 10.84 10.56 4.35
C ILE A 139 10.85 9.03 4.44
N THR A 140 9.91 8.37 3.75
CA THR A 140 9.87 6.91 3.64
C THR A 140 10.08 6.47 2.20
N VAL A 141 11.07 5.60 1.98
CA VAL A 141 11.32 4.91 0.70
C VAL A 141 10.94 3.45 0.84
N ARG A 142 10.12 2.95 -0.08
CA ARG A 142 9.80 1.52 -0.18
C ARG A 142 10.20 1.01 -1.55
N ILE A 143 11.00 -0.06 -1.58
CA ILE A 143 11.43 -0.69 -2.82
C ILE A 143 10.94 -2.13 -2.85
N TYR A 144 10.17 -2.49 -3.87
CA TYR A 144 9.59 -3.82 -4.01
C TYR A 144 9.55 -4.27 -5.47
N ARG A 145 9.50 -5.58 -5.72
CA ARG A 145 9.34 -6.13 -7.08
C ARG A 145 7.89 -6.54 -7.33
N PRO A 146 7.17 -5.91 -8.26
CA PRO A 146 5.90 -6.42 -8.77
C PRO A 146 6.03 -7.81 -9.38
N ASP A 147 4.96 -8.62 -9.37
CA ASP A 147 5.01 -9.99 -9.90
C ASP A 147 5.14 -10.03 -11.45
N ASP A 148 4.83 -8.96 -12.15
CA ASP A 148 5.00 -8.79 -13.60
C ASP A 148 6.39 -8.27 -13.99
N TYR A 149 7.24 -7.96 -12.99
CA TYR A 149 8.58 -7.42 -13.21
C TYR A 149 9.61 -8.54 -13.29
N GLY A 150 10.52 -8.42 -14.24
CA GLY A 150 11.74 -9.21 -14.27
C GLY A 150 12.59 -8.95 -13.02
N TYR A 151 13.45 -9.91 -12.66
CA TYR A 151 14.45 -9.66 -11.62
C TYR A 151 15.44 -8.60 -12.11
N GLY A 152 15.70 -7.58 -11.28
CA GLY A 152 16.35 -6.34 -11.69
C GLY A 152 15.39 -5.22 -12.14
N ALA A 153 14.08 -5.43 -12.06
CA ALA A 153 13.10 -4.35 -12.17
C ALA A 153 12.34 -4.23 -10.85
N TRP A 154 12.17 -3.01 -10.37
CA TRP A 154 11.61 -2.69 -9.07
C TRP A 154 10.65 -1.50 -9.16
N ARG A 155 9.75 -1.41 -8.20
CA ARG A 155 8.94 -0.24 -7.89
C ARG A 155 9.51 0.45 -6.67
N VAL A 156 9.49 1.78 -6.73
CA VAL A 156 9.86 2.63 -5.61
C VAL A 156 8.67 3.51 -5.27
N LEU A 157 8.26 3.49 -4.01
CA LEU A 157 7.25 4.39 -3.45
C LEU A 157 7.94 5.30 -2.43
N LEU A 158 7.86 6.59 -2.68
CA LEU A 158 8.31 7.65 -1.80
C LEU A 158 7.10 8.27 -1.11
N VAL A 159 7.16 8.43 0.21
CA VAL A 159 6.11 9.06 1.01
C VAL A 159 6.73 10.08 1.95
N LEU A 160 6.17 11.29 1.95
CA LEU A 160 6.45 12.37 2.90
C LEU A 160 5.31 12.44 3.92
N ASP A 161 5.64 12.73 5.17
CA ASP A 161 4.64 13.04 6.19
C ASP A 161 3.92 14.37 5.91
N GLU A 162 2.69 14.53 6.42
CA GLU A 162 1.85 15.71 6.21
C GLU A 162 2.51 17.01 6.70
N SER A 163 3.44 16.91 7.66
CA SER A 163 4.24 18.03 8.18
C SER A 163 5.11 18.73 7.13
N VAL A 164 5.42 18.05 6.01
CA VAL A 164 6.37 18.52 4.97
C VAL A 164 5.66 18.94 3.67
N ILE A 165 4.33 18.72 3.57
CA ILE A 165 3.52 19.00 2.37
C ILE A 165 3.21 20.50 2.28
N THR A 166 4.20 21.32 1.95
CA THR A 166 3.98 22.77 1.77
C THR A 166 4.40 23.30 0.41
N GLN A 167 5.24 22.60 -0.34
CA GLN A 167 5.67 23.03 -1.69
C GLN A 167 5.87 21.86 -2.65
N THR A 168 5.59 22.10 -3.92
CA THR A 168 5.87 21.14 -5.00
C THR A 168 7.29 21.37 -5.49
N TRP A 169 8.23 20.59 -4.99
CA TRP A 169 9.62 20.61 -5.44
C TRP A 169 9.86 19.59 -6.55
N ASN A 170 10.59 20.00 -7.58
CA ASN A 170 11.14 19.09 -8.58
C ASN A 170 12.48 18.61 -8.06
N ILE A 171 12.60 17.30 -7.83
CA ILE A 171 13.73 16.68 -7.17
C ILE A 171 14.52 15.89 -8.22
N PRO A 172 15.85 16.08 -8.33
CA PRO A 172 16.66 15.35 -9.30
C PRO A 172 16.75 13.87 -8.92
N PHE A 173 17.00 13.01 -9.92
CA PHE A 173 17.33 11.61 -9.61
C PHE A 173 18.76 11.51 -9.07
N PRO A 174 19.01 10.66 -8.05
CA PRO A 174 20.38 10.38 -7.64
C PRO A 174 21.13 9.65 -8.76
N GLU A 175 22.38 10.04 -8.99
CA GLU A 175 23.28 9.31 -9.89
C GLU A 175 23.76 8.03 -9.21
N LEU A 176 23.28 6.89 -9.71
CA LEU A 176 23.56 5.58 -9.14
C LEU A 176 24.08 4.63 -10.22
N ASP A 177 25.28 4.10 -10.03
CA ASP A 177 25.86 3.16 -10.97
C ASP A 177 25.01 1.89 -11.05
N GLY A 178 24.84 1.37 -12.26
CA GLY A 178 24.01 0.18 -12.51
C GLY A 178 22.51 0.34 -12.26
N ARG A 179 22.00 1.56 -12.01
CA ARG A 179 20.58 1.83 -11.75
C ARG A 179 20.01 2.90 -12.67
N ARG A 180 18.74 2.75 -13.05
CA ARG A 180 18.00 3.73 -13.84
C ARG A 180 16.61 3.93 -13.27
N PHE A 181 16.19 5.18 -13.17
CA PHE A 181 14.85 5.54 -12.73
C PHE A 181 13.97 6.00 -13.89
N THR A 182 12.68 5.73 -13.75
CA THR A 182 11.63 6.37 -14.54
C THR A 182 10.44 6.66 -13.64
N THR A 183 9.78 7.80 -13.78
CA THR A 183 8.56 8.14 -13.05
C THR A 183 7.33 7.44 -13.62
N ASP A 184 6.33 7.20 -12.77
CA ASP A 184 4.97 7.01 -13.24
C ASP A 184 4.42 8.30 -13.87
N PRO A 185 3.47 8.19 -14.82
CA PRO A 185 2.81 9.36 -15.39
C PRO A 185 2.22 10.28 -14.31
N GLY A 186 2.58 11.56 -14.34
CA GLY A 186 2.12 12.57 -13.38
C GLY A 186 3.15 12.93 -12.31
N TYR A 187 4.15 12.08 -12.07
CA TYR A 187 5.29 12.37 -11.19
C TYR A 187 6.52 12.86 -11.97
N ASP A 188 6.47 12.85 -13.30
CA ASP A 188 7.52 13.40 -14.16
C ASP A 188 7.64 14.92 -13.99
N ALA A 189 8.89 15.38 -13.92
CA ALA A 189 9.23 16.79 -13.83
C ALA A 189 10.54 17.08 -14.58
N LEU A 190 10.82 18.37 -14.77
CA LEU A 190 12.09 18.86 -15.30
C LEU A 190 12.71 19.85 -14.31
N ILE A 191 14.02 19.80 -14.16
CA ILE A 191 14.79 20.75 -13.36
C ILE A 191 15.85 21.41 -14.24
N SER A 192 16.04 22.72 -14.07
CA SER A 192 17.09 23.45 -14.78
C SER A 192 18.38 23.39 -13.97
N THR A 193 19.42 22.78 -14.55
CA THR A 193 20.74 22.60 -13.92
C THR A 193 21.77 23.61 -14.42
N ALA A 194 21.51 24.25 -15.57
CA ALA A 194 22.29 25.34 -16.14
C ALA A 194 21.40 26.16 -17.10
N PRO A 195 21.80 27.39 -17.49
CA PRO A 195 21.14 28.11 -18.57
C PRO A 195 21.08 27.21 -19.82
N ASP A 196 19.87 27.02 -20.35
CA ASP A 196 19.55 26.17 -21.50
C ASP A 196 19.74 24.64 -21.31
N SER A 197 19.94 24.16 -20.08
CA SER A 197 19.99 22.73 -19.74
C SER A 197 18.81 22.31 -18.85
N TRP A 198 18.17 21.20 -19.22
CA TRP A 198 17.04 20.61 -18.49
C TRP A 198 17.29 19.13 -18.25
N ASP A 199 17.31 18.75 -16.99
CA ASP A 199 17.44 17.35 -16.57
C ASP A 199 16.11 16.79 -16.09
N LYS A 200 16.00 15.46 -16.15
CA LYS A 200 14.83 14.74 -15.64
C LYS A 200 14.81 14.81 -14.12
N ALA A 201 13.63 15.09 -13.59
CA ALA A 201 13.35 15.12 -12.17
C ALA A 201 12.06 14.33 -11.88
N PHE A 202 11.80 14.10 -10.61
CA PHE A 202 10.51 13.65 -10.12
C PHE A 202 9.91 14.69 -9.18
N ARG A 203 8.62 14.61 -8.93
CA ARG A 203 7.92 15.48 -7.98
C ARG A 203 6.98 14.69 -7.10
N PHE A 204 6.67 15.24 -5.94
CA PHE A 204 5.62 14.72 -5.08
C PHE A 204 4.25 15.28 -5.47
N VAL A 205 3.24 14.42 -5.44
CA VAL A 205 1.82 14.78 -5.57
C VAL A 205 1.13 14.27 -4.31
N ASP A 206 0.55 15.19 -3.54
CA ASP A 206 -0.10 14.89 -2.25
C ASP A 206 0.80 14.09 -1.29
N GLY A 207 2.08 14.47 -1.20
CA GLY A 207 3.06 13.79 -0.32
C GLY A 207 3.55 12.44 -0.82
N VAL A 208 3.16 11.99 -2.02
CA VAL A 208 3.55 10.70 -2.59
C VAL A 208 4.30 10.88 -3.90
N CYS A 209 5.27 10.00 -4.18
CA CYS A 209 5.90 9.87 -5.50
C CYS A 209 6.14 8.39 -5.84
N GLU A 210 5.78 7.98 -7.06
CA GLU A 210 5.96 6.60 -7.54
C GLU A 210 6.93 6.54 -8.72
N LEU A 211 7.91 5.64 -8.61
CA LEU A 211 8.96 5.43 -9.61
C LEU A 211 9.08 3.95 -9.96
N HIS A 212 9.67 3.70 -11.13
CA HIS A 212 10.29 2.45 -11.49
C HIS A 212 11.80 2.57 -11.35
N LEU A 213 12.43 1.50 -10.87
CA LEU A 213 13.87 1.34 -10.75
C LEU A 213 14.27 0.11 -11.55
N TYR A 214 15.20 0.29 -12.47
CA TYR A 214 15.75 -0.77 -13.29
C TYR A 214 17.24 -0.92 -13.05
N THR A 215 17.67 -2.17 -13.00
CA THR A 215 19.05 -2.57 -13.11
C THR A 215 19.50 -2.41 -14.54
N ASN A 216 20.67 -1.82 -14.72
CA ASN A 216 21.16 -1.44 -16.03
C ASN A 216 22.64 -1.80 -16.17
N GLY A 217 23.01 -2.47 -17.26
CA GLY A 217 24.41 -2.75 -17.59
C GLY A 217 25.04 -3.94 -16.87
N VAL A 218 24.42 -4.48 -15.83
CA VAL A 218 24.87 -5.66 -15.06
C VAL A 218 23.70 -6.53 -14.64
N GLU A 219 23.93 -7.78 -14.26
CA GLU A 219 22.91 -8.62 -13.62
C GLU A 219 22.60 -8.12 -12.20
N GLU A 220 21.37 -8.32 -11.72
CA GLU A 220 20.96 -7.77 -10.43
C GLU A 220 21.77 -8.30 -9.24
N ASP A 221 22.13 -9.58 -9.26
CA ASP A 221 22.95 -10.18 -8.21
C ASP A 221 24.40 -9.64 -8.17
N HIS A 222 24.83 -9.01 -9.25
CA HIS A 222 26.16 -8.40 -9.41
C HIS A 222 26.10 -6.87 -9.43
N ASN A 223 24.93 -6.27 -9.13
CA ASN A 223 24.79 -4.83 -9.15
C ASN A 223 25.61 -4.21 -8.00
N PRO A 224 26.55 -3.27 -8.29
CA PRO A 224 27.36 -2.64 -7.25
C PRO A 224 26.53 -1.77 -6.30
N THR A 225 25.32 -1.37 -6.71
CA THR A 225 24.42 -0.52 -5.93
C THR A 225 23.24 -1.36 -5.39
N PRO A 226 23.33 -1.90 -4.17
CA PRO A 226 22.24 -2.64 -3.54
C PRO A 226 21.04 -1.73 -3.25
N LEU A 227 19.86 -2.32 -3.08
CA LEU A 227 18.61 -1.56 -2.88
C LEU A 227 18.63 -0.66 -1.63
N GLY A 228 19.41 -1.03 -0.60
CA GLY A 228 19.60 -0.18 0.58
C GLY A 228 20.31 1.14 0.26
N ASP A 229 21.34 1.09 -0.58
CA ASP A 229 22.08 2.27 -1.01
C ASP A 229 21.22 3.13 -1.93
N VAL A 230 20.40 2.50 -2.79
CA VAL A 230 19.39 3.20 -3.59
C VAL A 230 18.42 3.97 -2.70
N ALA A 231 17.87 3.32 -1.68
CA ALA A 231 16.95 3.97 -0.76
C ALA A 231 17.61 5.12 0.00
N GLN A 232 18.84 4.93 0.46
CA GLN A 232 19.58 5.97 1.17
C GLN A 232 19.88 7.19 0.29
N ALA A 233 20.26 6.97 -0.97
CA ALA A 233 20.49 8.04 -1.92
C ALA A 233 19.22 8.82 -2.25
N LEU A 234 18.08 8.13 -2.40
CA LEU A 234 16.78 8.80 -2.58
C LEU A 234 16.39 9.64 -1.37
N ILE A 235 16.58 9.14 -0.15
CA ILE A 235 16.33 9.91 1.08
C ILE A 235 17.21 11.17 1.09
N ASN A 236 18.51 11.05 0.83
CA ASN A 236 19.44 12.18 0.84
C ASN A 236 19.00 13.27 -0.14
N VAL A 237 18.73 12.90 -1.40
CA VAL A 237 18.37 13.89 -2.43
C VAL A 237 17.02 14.53 -2.13
N VAL A 238 16.07 13.79 -1.58
CA VAL A 238 14.79 14.36 -1.14
C VAL A 238 15.04 15.35 0.00
N GLU A 239 15.74 14.95 1.06
CA GLU A 239 16.06 15.80 2.21
C GLU A 239 16.78 17.10 1.80
N GLU A 240 17.78 17.03 0.93
CA GLU A 240 18.53 18.19 0.40
C GLU A 240 17.67 19.17 -0.39
N ASN A 241 16.53 18.73 -0.94
CA ASN A 241 15.65 19.56 -1.77
C ASN A 241 14.34 19.94 -1.06
N LEU A 242 14.09 19.41 0.14
CA LEU A 242 12.97 19.80 1.01
C LEU A 242 13.37 20.90 2.02
N LEU A 243 14.68 21.05 2.31
CA LEU A 243 15.27 22.07 3.18
C LEU A 243 15.70 23.32 2.40
#